data_AF-A0A3S1IGI8-F1
#
_entry.id   AF-A0A3S1IGI8-F1
#
_cell.length_a   1.000
_cell.length_b   1.000
_cell.length_c   1.000
_cell.angle_alpha   90.00
_cell.angle_beta   90.00
_cell.angle_gamma   90.00
#
_symmetry.space_group_name_H-M   'P 1'
#
loop_
_entity.id
_entity.type
_entity.pdbx_description
1 polymer ?
#
loop_
_entity_poly.entity_id
_entity_poly.type
_entity_poly.pdbx_seq_one_letter_code
_entity_poly.pdbx_strand_id
1 'polypeptide(L)'
;MPVPESRSIPPRVWLLAALALAVAVVVIIGPALFDRFTLNVLTRSMIYAMLAVTVDILWGYTGILTFGQAAFFGTGAYASAMVLSHLGATPALLALALALAIFVPVLLGAFVGWLSFGHGSTPLYATVISLVVPIVVTQLVFSGGVWTGSSSGLVGYSGLPLGLPGYFRLTGICLIVTTVVALVFTRSDAGKLLLAIRDNEARCAYLGLDPQRLKIVLTTILAGVAGIAGFLYANASGVVAPENTGFVFGTEIVIWTALGGRG
;
A
#
# COMPACT_ATOMS: atom_id res chain seq x y z
N MET A 1 22.17 19.55 39.94
CA MET A 1 21.22 19.50 38.81
C MET A 1 21.83 18.60 37.75
N PRO A 2 21.23 17.46 37.39
CA PRO A 2 21.77 16.63 36.33
C PRO A 2 21.51 17.30 34.98
N VAL A 3 22.58 17.47 34.19
CA VAL A 3 22.53 17.97 32.82
C VAL A 3 21.68 16.99 31.99
N PRO A 4 20.69 17.45 31.20
CA PRO A 4 19.95 16.56 30.34
C PRO A 4 20.90 15.99 29.27
N GLU A 5 21.15 14.67 29.32
CA GLU A 5 21.87 13.97 28.27
C GLU A 5 21.19 14.27 26.93
N SER A 6 21.93 14.91 26.02
CA SER A 6 21.50 15.05 24.64
C SER A 6 21.34 13.64 24.09
N ARG A 7 20.10 13.17 23.93
CA ARG A 7 19.79 11.92 23.24
C ARG A 7 20.34 12.03 21.82
N SER A 8 21.56 11.57 21.60
CA SER A 8 22.18 11.49 20.28
C SER A 8 21.29 10.60 19.43
N ILE A 9 20.63 11.20 18.46
CA ILE A 9 19.77 10.49 17.51
C ILE A 9 20.65 9.40 16.85
N PRO A 10 20.22 8.12 16.83
CA PRO A 10 21.09 7.05 16.36
C PRO A 10 21.53 7.28 14.90
N PRO A 11 22.77 6.90 14.51
CA PRO A 11 23.35 7.18 13.19
C PRO A 11 22.51 6.65 12.01
N ARG A 12 21.70 5.60 12.25
CA ARG A 12 20.73 5.06 11.28
C ARG A 12 19.64 6.08 10.90
N VAL A 13 19.25 6.97 11.80
CA VAL A 13 18.21 7.99 11.52
C VAL A 13 18.74 9.05 10.56
N TRP A 14 20.02 9.41 10.67
CA TRP A 14 20.68 10.34 9.75
C TRP A 14 20.81 9.75 8.35
N LEU A 15 21.14 8.46 8.23
CA LEU A 15 21.16 7.76 6.94
C LEU A 15 19.78 7.72 6.28
N LEU A 16 18.73 7.39 7.05
CA LEU A 16 17.35 7.37 6.54
C LEU A 16 16.84 8.77 6.16
N ALA A 17 17.19 9.79 6.95
CA ALA A 17 16.84 11.17 6.66
C ALA A 17 17.59 11.68 5.41
N ALA A 18 18.86 11.34 5.24
CA ALA A 18 19.64 11.66 4.05
C ALA A 18 19.08 10.96 2.81
N LEU A 19 18.65 9.70 2.93
CA LEU A 19 18.02 8.96 1.83
C LEU A 19 16.67 9.58 1.44
N ALA A 20 15.83 9.91 2.43
CA ALA A 20 14.55 10.59 2.20
C ALA A 20 14.73 11.97 1.56
N LEU A 21 15.76 12.71 1.99
CA LEU A 21 16.14 14.00 1.39
C LEU A 21 16.63 13.81 -0.05
N ALA A 22 17.46 12.81 -0.33
CA ALA A 22 17.91 12.50 -1.68
C ALA A 22 16.73 12.16 -2.61
N VAL A 23 15.77 11.36 -2.13
CA VAL A 23 14.53 11.06 -2.85
C VAL A 23 13.73 12.35 -3.09
N ALA A 24 13.57 13.21 -2.08
CA ALA A 24 12.86 14.49 -2.23
C ALA A 24 13.52 15.41 -3.28
N VAL A 25 14.85 15.46 -3.32
CA VAL A 25 15.62 16.22 -4.33
C VAL A 25 15.39 15.64 -5.72
N VAL A 26 15.43 14.31 -5.87
CA VAL A 26 15.13 13.64 -7.14
C VAL A 26 13.68 13.88 -7.58
N VAL A 27 12.73 13.94 -6.65
CA VAL A 27 11.31 14.23 -6.97
C VAL A 27 11.13 15.65 -7.51
N ILE A 28 11.88 16.62 -6.97
CA ILE A 28 11.79 18.04 -7.35
C ILE A 28 12.52 18.31 -8.67
N ILE A 29 13.73 17.77 -8.85
CA ILE A 29 14.59 18.08 -10.00
C ILE A 29 14.41 17.07 -11.15
N GLY A 30 13.93 15.86 -10.85
CA GLY A 30 13.78 14.75 -11.80
C GLY A 30 13.05 15.09 -13.09
N PRO A 31 11.93 15.85 -13.09
CA PRO A 31 11.23 16.20 -14.33
C PRO A 31 12.03 17.10 -15.28
N ALA A 32 13.06 17.79 -14.80
CA ALA A 32 13.94 18.62 -15.61
C ALA A 32 15.16 17.86 -16.15
N LEU A 33 15.52 16.74 -15.52
CA LEU A 33 16.72 15.95 -15.84
C LEU A 33 16.41 14.72 -16.70
N PHE A 34 15.25 14.11 -16.51
CA PHE A 34 14.93 12.80 -17.10
C PHE A 34 14.06 12.90 -18.34
N ASP A 35 14.22 11.93 -19.23
CA ASP A 35 13.38 11.76 -20.40
C ASP A 35 11.98 11.22 -20.01
N ARG A 36 11.03 11.25 -20.96
CA ARG A 36 9.65 10.83 -20.70
C ARG A 36 9.53 9.35 -20.35
N PHE A 37 10.40 8.48 -20.90
CA PHE A 37 10.37 7.05 -20.59
C PHE A 37 10.82 6.81 -19.15
N THR A 38 11.97 7.38 -18.76
CA THR A 38 12.49 7.25 -17.40
C THR A 38 11.51 7.82 -16.37
N LEU A 39 10.86 8.96 -16.64
CA LEU A 39 9.85 9.51 -15.74
C LEU A 39 8.65 8.58 -15.55
N ASN A 40 8.17 7.91 -16.60
CA ASN A 40 7.08 6.95 -16.49
C ASN A 40 7.49 5.72 -15.67
N VAL A 41 8.67 5.16 -15.95
CA VAL A 41 9.20 4.00 -15.23
C VAL A 41 9.40 4.33 -13.76
N LEU A 42 9.99 5.49 -13.46
CA LEU A 42 10.26 5.92 -12.09
C LEU A 42 8.98 6.27 -11.32
N THR A 43 7.97 6.83 -12.00
CA THR A 43 6.65 7.04 -11.38
C THR A 43 6.03 5.70 -10.98
N ARG A 44 6.05 4.70 -11.87
CA ARG A 44 5.52 3.35 -11.56
C ARG A 44 6.31 2.68 -10.45
N SER A 45 7.64 2.77 -10.46
CA SER A 45 8.47 2.18 -9.41
C SER A 45 8.22 2.82 -8.04
N MET A 46 8.00 4.13 -7.97
CA MET A 46 7.63 4.82 -6.73
C MET A 46 6.29 4.33 -6.16
N ILE A 47 5.29 4.09 -7.02
CA ILE A 47 4.00 3.52 -6.61
C ILE A 47 4.19 2.11 -6.06
N TYR A 48 4.97 1.28 -6.76
CA TYR A 48 5.26 -0.08 -6.29
C TYR A 48 6.08 -0.09 -4.99
N ALA A 49 6.95 0.91 -4.78
CA ALA A 49 7.65 1.10 -3.52
C ALA A 49 6.67 1.44 -2.37
N MET A 50 5.66 2.28 -2.60
CA MET A 50 4.60 2.54 -1.61
C MET A 50 3.89 1.24 -1.21
N LEU A 51 3.61 0.37 -2.18
CA LEU A 51 2.96 -0.91 -1.96
C LEU A 51 3.88 -1.92 -1.25
N ALA A 52 5.18 -1.92 -1.59
CA ALA A 52 6.16 -2.74 -0.90
C ALA A 52 6.27 -2.36 0.59
N VAL A 53 6.20 -1.07 0.93
CA VAL A 53 6.18 -0.60 2.33
C VAL A 53 4.99 -1.17 3.12
N THR A 54 3.81 -1.34 2.49
CA THR A 54 2.66 -1.92 3.20
C THR A 54 2.86 -3.40 3.50
N VAL A 55 3.44 -4.15 2.56
CA VAL A 55 3.79 -5.57 2.78
C VAL A 55 4.90 -5.69 3.81
N ASP A 56 5.93 -4.83 3.78
CA ASP A 56 7.04 -4.84 4.74
C ASP A 56 6.55 -4.61 6.18
N ILE A 57 5.68 -3.62 6.40
CA ILE A 57 5.12 -3.39 7.74
C ILE A 57 4.31 -4.60 8.19
N LEU A 58 3.46 -5.16 7.34
CA LEU A 58 2.64 -6.30 7.74
C LEU A 58 3.51 -7.53 8.04
N TRP A 59 4.37 -7.92 7.12
CA TRP A 59 5.19 -9.13 7.25
C TRP A 59 6.31 -8.97 8.29
N GLY A 60 6.99 -7.82 8.28
CA GLY A 60 8.06 -7.48 9.21
C GLY A 60 7.58 -7.41 10.65
N TYR A 61 6.47 -6.73 10.93
CA TYR A 61 6.03 -6.48 12.32
C TYR A 61 5.04 -7.51 12.85
N THR A 62 4.25 -8.18 12.01
CA THR A 62 3.34 -9.24 12.50
C THR A 62 3.92 -10.64 12.35
N GLY A 63 4.95 -10.82 11.50
CA GLY A 63 5.52 -12.12 11.17
C GLY A 63 4.68 -12.95 10.19
N ILE A 64 3.57 -12.40 9.68
CA ILE A 64 2.63 -13.11 8.82
C ILE A 64 2.83 -12.64 7.40
N LEU A 65 3.15 -13.59 6.51
CA LEU A 65 3.29 -13.31 5.10
C LEU A 65 1.90 -13.08 4.48
N THR A 66 1.74 -11.99 3.72
CA THR A 66 0.48 -11.65 3.07
C THR A 66 0.66 -11.47 1.56
N PHE A 67 -0.32 -11.95 0.80
CA PHE A 67 -0.45 -11.67 -0.63
C PHE A 67 -1.63 -10.72 -0.93
N GLY A 68 -2.40 -10.36 0.10
CA GLY A 68 -3.64 -9.59 -0.06
C GLY A 68 -3.44 -8.14 -0.50
N GLN A 69 -2.23 -7.59 -0.35
CA GLN A 69 -1.93 -6.19 -0.71
C GLN A 69 -2.11 -5.91 -2.20
N ALA A 70 -1.83 -6.88 -3.09
CA ALA A 70 -2.13 -6.76 -4.52
C ALA A 70 -3.64 -6.59 -4.79
N ALA A 71 -4.48 -7.32 -4.06
CA ALA A 71 -5.92 -7.22 -4.17
C ALA A 71 -6.44 -5.85 -3.69
N PHE A 72 -5.92 -5.36 -2.56
CA PHE A 72 -6.27 -4.02 -2.04
C PHE A 72 -5.84 -2.90 -2.98
N PHE A 73 -4.62 -3.01 -3.52
CA PHE A 73 -4.11 -2.08 -4.54
C PHE A 73 -4.99 -2.06 -5.78
N GLY A 74 -5.26 -3.24 -6.35
CA GLY A 74 -6.02 -3.31 -7.58
C GLY A 74 -7.49 -2.95 -7.38
N THR A 75 -8.13 -3.30 -6.24
CA THR A 75 -9.49 -2.81 -5.94
C THR A 75 -9.56 -1.29 -5.81
N GLY A 76 -8.54 -0.64 -5.23
CA GLY A 76 -8.43 0.81 -5.21
C GLY A 76 -8.29 1.41 -6.62
N ALA A 77 -7.44 0.79 -7.45
CA ALA A 77 -7.26 1.19 -8.86
C ALA A 77 -8.57 1.05 -9.66
N TYR A 78 -9.26 -0.10 -9.55
CA TYR A 78 -10.54 -0.35 -10.22
C TYR A 78 -11.65 0.58 -9.73
N ALA A 79 -11.77 0.81 -8.41
CA ALA A 79 -12.76 1.73 -7.87
C ALA A 79 -12.57 3.15 -8.44
N SER A 80 -11.32 3.62 -8.53
CA SER A 80 -11.02 4.92 -9.14
C SER A 80 -11.28 4.97 -10.64
N ALA A 81 -10.86 3.92 -11.37
CA ALA A 81 -11.00 3.85 -12.81
C ALA A 81 -12.48 3.76 -13.24
N MET A 82 -13.31 3.00 -12.51
CA MET A 82 -14.75 2.90 -12.77
C MET A 82 -15.46 4.25 -12.62
N VAL A 83 -15.12 5.03 -11.59
CA VAL A 83 -15.70 6.37 -11.41
C VAL A 83 -15.32 7.27 -12.58
N LEU A 84 -14.04 7.27 -12.96
CA LEU A 84 -13.54 8.14 -14.02
C LEU A 84 -13.99 7.71 -15.42
N SER A 85 -14.17 6.42 -15.67
CA SER A 85 -14.61 5.90 -16.96
C SER A 85 -16.11 6.10 -17.20
N HIS A 86 -16.93 5.90 -16.16
CA HIS A 86 -18.39 5.90 -16.31
C HIS A 86 -19.04 7.25 -15.98
N LEU A 87 -18.51 7.98 -14.98
CA LEU A 87 -19.07 9.27 -14.56
C LEU A 87 -18.29 10.48 -15.12
N GLY A 88 -17.06 10.27 -15.59
CA GLY A 88 -16.20 11.32 -16.16
C GLY A 88 -15.28 12.01 -15.15
N ALA A 89 -14.57 13.04 -15.61
CA ALA A 89 -13.44 13.66 -14.88
C ALA A 89 -13.75 15.08 -14.36
N THR A 90 -14.82 15.25 -13.58
CA THR A 90 -15.03 16.51 -12.85
C THR A 90 -14.20 16.53 -11.56
N PRO A 91 -13.80 17.71 -11.03
CA PRO A 91 -13.07 17.80 -9.76
C PRO A 91 -13.80 17.12 -8.58
N ALA A 92 -15.14 17.18 -8.56
CA ALA A 92 -15.96 16.49 -7.55
C ALA A 92 -15.89 14.96 -7.70
N LEU A 93 -15.92 14.46 -8.95
CA LEU A 93 -15.78 13.03 -9.24
C LEU A 93 -14.39 12.50 -8.95
N LEU A 94 -13.34 13.31 -9.11
CA LEU A 94 -11.99 12.95 -8.68
C LEU A 94 -11.88 12.78 -7.16
N ALA A 95 -12.52 13.67 -6.39
CA ALA A 95 -12.59 13.51 -4.94
C ALA A 95 -13.39 12.26 -4.54
N LEU A 96 -14.48 11.97 -5.24
CA LEU A 96 -15.25 10.74 -5.06
C LEU A 96 -14.42 9.49 -5.42
N ALA A 97 -13.68 9.53 -6.53
CA ALA A 97 -12.80 8.44 -6.96
C ALA A 97 -11.71 8.16 -5.93
N LEU A 98 -11.11 9.20 -5.34
CA LEU A 98 -10.14 9.06 -4.25
C LEU A 98 -10.80 8.48 -2.99
N ALA A 99 -11.97 8.98 -2.60
CA ALA A 99 -12.71 8.49 -1.44
C ALA A 99 -13.07 7.01 -1.59
N LEU A 100 -13.57 6.59 -2.75
CA LEU A 100 -13.89 5.19 -3.04
C LEU A 100 -12.65 4.32 -3.16
N ALA A 101 -11.55 4.83 -3.72
CA ALA A 101 -10.28 4.12 -3.80
C ALA A 101 -9.65 3.84 -2.43
N ILE A 102 -10.00 4.61 -1.40
CA ILE A 102 -9.60 4.34 -0.01
C ILE A 102 -10.65 3.45 0.66
N PHE A 103 -11.93 3.82 0.54
CA PHE A 103 -13.01 3.18 1.29
C PHE A 103 -13.22 1.72 0.89
N VAL A 104 -13.18 1.39 -0.40
CA VAL A 104 -13.39 0.01 -0.88
C VAL A 104 -12.28 -0.93 -0.38
N PRO A 105 -10.98 -0.62 -0.54
CA PRO A 105 -9.92 -1.43 0.04
C PRO A 105 -9.92 -1.47 1.57
N VAL A 106 -10.30 -0.39 2.25
CA VAL A 106 -10.43 -0.38 3.72
C VAL A 106 -11.51 -1.35 4.18
N LEU A 107 -12.69 -1.35 3.55
CA LEU A 107 -13.75 -2.31 3.86
C LEU A 107 -13.31 -3.75 3.57
N LEU A 108 -12.68 -3.97 2.42
CA LEU A 108 -12.16 -5.29 2.04
C LEU A 108 -11.07 -5.74 3.02
N GLY A 109 -10.17 -4.85 3.42
CA GLY A 109 -9.11 -5.10 4.39
C GLY A 109 -9.64 -5.37 5.81
N ALA A 110 -10.69 -4.68 6.24
CA ALA A 110 -11.37 -4.95 7.51
C ALA A 110 -12.05 -6.32 7.49
N PHE A 111 -12.74 -6.65 6.39
CA PHE A 111 -13.39 -7.95 6.21
C PHE A 111 -12.36 -9.09 6.16
N VAL A 112 -11.30 -8.94 5.37
CA VAL A 112 -10.22 -9.93 5.25
C VAL A 112 -9.45 -10.05 6.56
N GLY A 113 -9.18 -8.94 7.25
CA GLY A 113 -8.56 -8.94 8.56
C GLY A 113 -9.41 -9.71 9.57
N TRP A 114 -10.72 -9.39 9.63
CA TRP A 114 -11.66 -10.08 10.50
C TRP A 114 -11.73 -11.58 10.23
N LEU A 115 -11.78 -11.99 8.95
CA LEU A 115 -11.71 -13.41 8.58
C LEU A 115 -10.38 -14.04 8.97
N SER A 116 -9.26 -13.35 8.74
CA SER A 116 -7.91 -13.90 8.98
C SER A 116 -7.60 -14.09 10.47
N PHE A 117 -8.07 -13.17 11.32
CA PHE A 117 -7.65 -13.09 12.71
C PHE A 117 -8.79 -13.24 13.73
N GLY A 118 -10.05 -13.34 13.32
CA GLY A 118 -11.20 -13.28 14.23
C GLY A 118 -11.34 -14.42 15.25
N HIS A 119 -10.93 -15.66 14.93
CA HIS A 119 -11.25 -16.85 15.75
C HIS A 119 -10.02 -17.60 16.33
N GLY A 120 -8.96 -16.88 16.72
CA GLY A 120 -7.77 -17.49 17.33
C GLY A 120 -6.90 -18.25 16.33
N SER A 121 -6.86 -17.78 15.07
CA SER A 121 -6.30 -18.53 13.95
C SER A 121 -4.76 -18.61 13.97
N THR A 122 -4.26 -19.76 13.53
CA THR A 122 -2.83 -19.99 13.30
C THR A 122 -2.31 -19.08 12.17
N PRO A 123 -1.02 -18.71 12.18
CA PRO A 123 -0.43 -17.86 11.13
C PRO A 123 -0.63 -18.39 9.71
N LEU A 124 -0.70 -19.71 9.55
CA LEU A 124 -0.96 -20.38 8.27
C LEU A 124 -2.32 -19.98 7.68
N TYR A 125 -3.36 -19.90 8.50
CA TYR A 125 -4.71 -19.57 8.03
C TYR A 125 -4.79 -18.16 7.45
N ALA A 126 -4.16 -17.19 8.10
CA ALA A 126 -4.09 -15.82 7.62
C ALA A 126 -3.35 -15.72 6.27
N THR A 127 -2.26 -16.48 6.10
CA THR A 127 -1.54 -16.56 4.82
C THR A 127 -2.43 -17.14 3.72
N VAL A 128 -3.15 -18.24 3.99
CA VAL A 128 -4.05 -18.88 3.02
C VAL A 128 -5.17 -17.93 2.58
N ILE A 129 -5.85 -17.26 3.52
CA ILE A 129 -6.86 -16.26 3.16
C ILE A 129 -6.25 -15.16 2.30
N SER A 130 -5.08 -14.65 2.68
CA SER A 130 -4.43 -13.58 1.92
C SER A 130 -4.04 -13.99 0.49
N LEU A 131 -3.88 -15.28 0.23
CA LEU A 131 -3.62 -15.84 -1.11
C LEU A 131 -4.92 -15.99 -1.92
N VAL A 132 -6.02 -16.38 -1.26
CA VAL A 132 -7.34 -16.54 -1.90
C VAL A 132 -7.93 -15.18 -2.31
N VAL A 133 -7.70 -14.13 -1.52
CA VAL A 133 -8.28 -12.79 -1.75
C VAL A 133 -7.92 -12.20 -3.12
N PRO A 134 -6.63 -12.14 -3.54
CA PRO A 134 -6.25 -11.75 -4.90
C PRO A 134 -6.96 -12.56 -5.99
N ILE A 135 -7.07 -13.89 -5.80
CA ILE A 135 -7.71 -14.78 -6.78
C ILE A 135 -9.20 -14.41 -6.92
N VAL A 136 -9.92 -14.29 -5.80
CA VAL A 136 -11.35 -13.94 -5.80
C VAL A 136 -11.57 -12.56 -6.42
N VAL A 137 -10.77 -11.56 -6.05
CA VAL A 137 -10.88 -10.21 -6.61
C VAL A 137 -10.62 -10.21 -8.12
N THR A 138 -9.60 -10.93 -8.58
CA THR A 138 -9.30 -11.04 -10.01
C THR A 138 -10.47 -11.70 -10.77
N GLN A 139 -11.07 -12.75 -10.20
CA GLN A 139 -12.24 -13.39 -10.81
C GLN A 139 -13.47 -12.49 -10.85
N LEU A 140 -13.71 -11.69 -9.80
CA LEU A 140 -14.77 -10.68 -9.80
C LEU A 140 -14.56 -9.63 -10.89
N VAL A 141 -13.31 -9.21 -11.11
CA VAL A 141 -12.97 -8.30 -12.22
C VAL A 141 -13.26 -8.93 -13.58
N PHE A 142 -12.87 -10.20 -13.80
CA PHE A 142 -13.17 -10.89 -15.05
C PHE A 142 -14.68 -11.06 -15.28
N SER A 143 -15.43 -11.37 -14.23
CA SER A 143 -16.89 -11.55 -14.28
C SER A 143 -17.67 -10.23 -14.43
N GLY A 144 -17.04 -9.07 -14.24
CA GLY A 144 -17.71 -7.76 -14.26
C GLY A 144 -18.07 -7.21 -15.65
N GLY A 145 -17.74 -7.92 -16.73
CA GLY A 145 -18.15 -7.57 -18.09
C GLY A 145 -17.71 -6.17 -18.52
N VAL A 146 -18.64 -5.39 -19.11
CA VAL A 146 -18.37 -4.03 -19.64
C VAL A 146 -18.02 -3.03 -18.53
N TRP A 147 -18.49 -3.27 -17.30
CA TRP A 147 -18.24 -2.36 -16.17
C TRP A 147 -16.80 -2.37 -15.69
N THR A 148 -16.16 -3.53 -15.70
CA THR A 148 -14.75 -3.72 -15.33
C THR A 148 -13.81 -3.72 -16.53
N GLY A 149 -14.34 -3.80 -17.76
CA GLY A 149 -13.57 -4.09 -18.96
C GLY A 149 -13.12 -5.55 -19.08
N SER A 150 -13.52 -6.43 -18.13
CA SER A 150 -13.16 -7.85 -18.07
C SER A 150 -11.68 -8.10 -18.38
N SER A 151 -11.35 -8.86 -19.43
CA SER A 151 -9.96 -9.16 -19.83
C SER A 151 -9.20 -8.00 -20.46
N SER A 152 -9.88 -6.94 -20.90
CA SER A 152 -9.22 -5.77 -21.51
C SER A 152 -8.81 -4.72 -20.48
N GLY A 153 -9.35 -4.79 -19.26
CA GLY A 153 -9.20 -3.74 -18.26
C GLY A 153 -9.94 -2.44 -18.64
N LEU A 154 -9.83 -1.43 -17.76
CA LEU A 154 -10.35 -0.09 -18.05
C LEU A 154 -9.25 0.78 -18.66
N VAL A 155 -9.58 1.40 -19.79
CA VAL A 155 -8.71 2.29 -20.56
C VAL A 155 -9.48 3.53 -21.01
N GLY A 156 -8.76 4.59 -21.38
CA GLY A 156 -9.34 5.74 -22.08
C GLY A 156 -10.15 6.71 -21.20
N TYR A 157 -10.03 6.62 -19.88
CA TYR A 157 -10.60 7.61 -18.96
C TYR A 157 -9.62 8.75 -18.71
N SER A 158 -10.16 9.94 -18.41
CA SER A 158 -9.35 11.11 -18.04
C SER A 158 -9.09 11.09 -16.54
N GLY A 159 -7.81 11.02 -16.18
CA GLY A 159 -7.35 11.15 -14.79
C GLY A 159 -7.23 12.61 -14.35
N LEU A 160 -6.47 12.83 -13.28
CA LEU A 160 -6.04 14.17 -12.86
C LEU A 160 -5.43 14.93 -14.06
N PRO A 161 -5.76 16.22 -14.28
CA PRO A 161 -5.18 17.04 -15.34
C PRO A 161 -3.75 17.49 -15.00
N LEU A 162 -2.95 16.57 -14.49
CA LEU A 162 -1.54 16.74 -14.19
C LEU A 162 -0.76 16.19 -15.39
N GLY A 163 0.12 16.98 -15.98
CA GLY A 163 1.05 16.45 -16.97
C GLY A 163 1.97 15.39 -16.33
N LEU A 164 2.74 14.68 -17.15
CA LEU A 164 3.73 13.69 -16.68
C LEU A 164 4.62 14.21 -15.52
N PRO A 165 5.12 15.47 -15.54
CA PRO A 165 5.88 16.05 -14.42
C PRO A 165 5.09 16.22 -13.11
N GLY A 166 3.77 16.38 -13.22
CA GLY A 166 2.87 16.55 -12.08
C GLY A 166 2.60 15.21 -11.39
N TYR A 167 2.37 14.15 -12.17
CA TYR A 167 2.25 12.79 -11.64
C TYR A 167 3.52 12.32 -10.93
N PHE A 168 4.69 12.56 -11.54
CA PHE A 168 5.96 12.22 -10.92
C PHE A 168 6.13 12.89 -9.55
N ARG A 169 5.82 14.19 -9.45
CA ARG A 169 5.91 14.95 -8.20
C ARG A 169 4.89 14.48 -7.16
N LEU A 170 3.64 14.28 -7.57
CA LEU A 170 2.57 13.81 -6.68
C LEU A 170 2.91 12.46 -6.09
N THR A 171 3.30 11.50 -6.93
CA THR A 171 3.70 10.16 -6.50
C THR A 171 4.92 10.19 -5.60
N GLY A 172 5.92 11.00 -5.93
CA GLY A 172 7.10 11.17 -5.09
C GLY A 172 6.76 11.71 -3.70
N ILE A 173 5.89 12.72 -3.61
CA ILE A 173 5.41 13.26 -2.33
C ILE A 173 4.65 12.19 -1.55
N CYS A 174 3.73 11.47 -2.20
CA CYS A 174 2.99 10.38 -1.56
C CYS A 174 3.92 9.28 -1.04
N LEU A 175 4.96 8.90 -1.78
CA LEU A 175 5.97 7.93 -1.32
C LEU A 175 6.71 8.42 -0.07
N ILE A 176 7.15 9.69 -0.06
CA ILE A 176 7.82 10.28 1.10
C ILE A 176 6.88 10.28 2.30
N VAL A 177 5.62 10.70 2.11
CA VAL A 177 4.60 10.71 3.18
C VAL A 177 4.39 9.29 3.72
N THR A 178 4.16 8.29 2.86
CA THR A 178 3.98 6.90 3.28
C THR A 178 5.20 6.38 4.05
N THR A 179 6.41 6.70 3.58
CA THR A 179 7.65 6.28 4.25
C THR A 179 7.81 6.97 5.60
N VAL A 180 7.54 8.27 5.72
CA VAL A 180 7.60 9.00 7.00
C VAL A 180 6.56 8.45 7.97
N VAL A 181 5.33 8.21 7.52
CA VAL A 181 4.27 7.61 8.34
C VAL A 181 4.68 6.20 8.81
N ALA A 182 5.26 5.39 7.93
CA ALA A 182 5.81 4.08 8.29
C ALA A 182 6.91 4.20 9.36
N LEU A 183 7.85 5.13 9.21
CA LEU A 183 8.93 5.35 10.17
C LEU A 183 8.43 5.87 11.53
N VAL A 184 7.42 6.73 11.54
CA VAL A 184 6.77 7.19 12.78
C VAL A 184 6.02 6.03 13.44
N PHE A 185 5.28 5.24 12.66
CA PHE A 185 4.53 4.09 13.14
C PHE A 185 5.44 3.02 13.77
N THR A 186 6.54 2.68 13.11
CA THR A 186 7.51 1.68 13.60
C THR A 186 8.22 2.10 14.89
N ARG A 187 8.39 3.42 15.11
CA ARG A 187 8.96 3.95 16.36
C ARG A 187 7.94 4.15 17.47
N SER A 188 6.65 4.21 17.13
CA SER A 188 5.56 4.35 18.09
C SER A 188 5.38 3.11 18.96
N ASP A 189 4.65 3.25 20.06
CA ASP A 189 4.39 2.12 20.96
C ASP A 189 3.55 1.02 20.30
N ALA A 190 2.71 1.38 19.31
CA ALA A 190 1.98 0.41 18.50
C ALA A 190 2.90 -0.51 17.68
N GLY A 191 3.98 0.04 17.09
CA GLY A 191 4.97 -0.75 16.35
C GLY A 191 5.71 -1.73 17.27
N LYS A 192 6.12 -1.28 18.46
CA LYS A 192 6.76 -2.13 19.48
C LYS A 192 5.81 -3.24 19.98
N LEU A 193 4.53 -2.92 20.14
CA LEU A 193 3.49 -3.87 20.53
C LEU A 193 3.34 -4.99 19.48
N LEU A 194 3.33 -4.63 18.19
CA LEU A 194 3.26 -5.61 17.10
C LEU A 194 4.49 -6.52 17.06
N LEU A 195 5.69 -5.97 17.27
CA LEU A 195 6.91 -6.77 17.40
C LEU A 195 6.82 -7.76 18.58
N ALA A 196 6.30 -7.33 19.72
CA ALA A 196 6.09 -8.22 20.86
C ALA A 196 5.07 -9.34 20.55
N ILE A 197 3.99 -9.01 19.82
CA ILE A 197 2.99 -9.99 19.36
C ILE A 197 3.61 -10.99 18.39
N ARG A 198 4.50 -10.55 17.49
CA ARG A 198 5.23 -11.41 16.57
C ARG A 198 6.12 -12.41 17.30
N ASP A 199 6.82 -11.97 18.34
CA ASP A 199 7.77 -12.80 19.07
C ASP A 199 7.06 -13.83 19.97
N ASN A 200 5.99 -13.41 20.68
CA ASN A 200 5.17 -14.34 21.45
C ASN A 200 3.73 -13.82 21.65
N GLU A 201 2.83 -14.26 20.78
CA GLU A 201 1.42 -13.89 20.81
C GLU A 201 0.71 -14.36 22.09
N ALA A 202 1.00 -15.58 22.56
CA ALA A 202 0.37 -16.13 23.76
C ALA A 202 0.72 -15.31 25.02
N ARG A 203 1.98 -14.90 25.16
CA ARG A 203 2.43 -14.04 26.27
C ARG A 203 1.74 -12.67 26.24
N CYS A 204 1.57 -12.08 25.06
CA CYS A 204 0.86 -10.81 24.91
C CYS A 204 -0.62 -10.96 25.30
N ALA A 205 -1.27 -12.06 24.92
CA ALA A 205 -2.64 -12.34 25.32
C ALA A 205 -2.79 -12.48 26.85
N TYR A 206 -1.84 -13.13 27.55
CA TYR A 206 -1.86 -13.22 29.01
C TYR A 206 -1.68 -11.87 29.72
N LEU A 207 -1.07 -10.89 29.06
CA LEU A 207 -0.94 -9.51 29.56
C LEU A 207 -2.21 -8.68 29.32
N GLY A 208 -3.28 -9.28 28.76
CA GLY A 208 -4.55 -8.61 28.49
C GLY A 208 -4.59 -7.84 27.16
N LEU A 209 -3.62 -8.05 26.27
CA LEU A 209 -3.65 -7.48 24.93
C LEU A 209 -4.50 -8.35 24.00
N ASP A 210 -5.26 -7.72 23.11
CA ASP A 210 -6.01 -8.38 22.04
C ASP A 210 -5.17 -8.39 20.73
N PRO A 211 -4.27 -9.38 20.50
CA PRO A 211 -3.39 -9.39 19.32
C PRO A 211 -4.19 -9.44 18.01
N GLN A 212 -5.35 -10.09 18.03
CA GLN A 212 -6.25 -10.22 16.89
C GLN A 212 -6.73 -8.85 16.40
N ARG A 213 -7.24 -8.00 17.30
CA ARG A 213 -7.78 -6.68 16.94
C ARG A 213 -6.68 -5.79 16.35
N LEU A 214 -5.48 -5.84 16.91
CA LEU A 214 -4.34 -5.07 16.43
C LEU A 214 -3.92 -5.48 15.01
N LYS A 215 -3.87 -6.78 14.71
CA LYS A 215 -3.58 -7.29 13.36
C LYS A 215 -4.68 -6.90 12.34
N ILE A 216 -5.96 -6.94 12.75
CA ILE A 216 -7.10 -6.52 11.92
C ILE A 216 -7.00 -5.03 11.59
N VAL A 217 -6.80 -4.18 12.60
CA VAL A 217 -6.68 -2.73 12.42
C VAL A 217 -5.49 -2.40 11.52
N LEU A 218 -4.34 -3.06 11.72
CA LEU A 218 -3.16 -2.87 10.89
C LEU A 218 -3.44 -3.26 9.43
N THR A 219 -4.03 -4.43 9.18
CA THR A 219 -4.39 -4.89 7.83
C THR A 219 -5.34 -3.91 7.14
N THR A 220 -6.31 -3.37 7.89
CA THR A 220 -7.29 -2.40 7.40
C THR A 220 -6.62 -1.07 6.99
N ILE A 221 -5.74 -0.53 7.83
CA ILE A 221 -5.02 0.72 7.55
C ILE A 221 -4.11 0.55 6.34
N LEU A 222 -3.35 -0.54 6.29
CA LEU A 222 -2.43 -0.82 5.19
C LEU A 222 -3.16 -1.10 3.87
N ALA A 223 -4.36 -1.71 3.92
CA ALA A 223 -5.23 -1.85 2.75
C ALA A 223 -5.67 -0.48 2.20
N GLY A 224 -5.96 0.48 3.07
CA GLY A 224 -6.23 1.87 2.66
C GLY A 224 -5.03 2.53 1.98
N VAL A 225 -3.82 2.35 2.52
CA VAL A 225 -2.58 2.87 1.91
C VAL A 225 -2.31 2.22 0.54
N ALA A 226 -2.54 0.91 0.41
CA ALA A 226 -2.48 0.21 -0.86
C ALA A 226 -3.52 0.73 -1.86
N GLY A 227 -4.73 1.06 -1.39
CA GLY A 227 -5.78 1.69 -2.19
C GLY A 227 -5.38 3.06 -2.75
N ILE A 228 -4.71 3.90 -1.94
CA ILE A 228 -4.13 5.18 -2.39
C ILE A 228 -3.10 4.94 -3.49
N ALA A 229 -2.19 3.97 -3.31
CA ALA A 229 -1.23 3.61 -4.35
C ALA A 229 -1.93 3.15 -5.65
N GLY A 230 -3.02 2.39 -5.53
CA GLY A 230 -3.86 1.98 -6.66
C GLY A 230 -4.51 3.15 -7.41
N PHE A 231 -5.03 4.14 -6.68
CA PHE A 231 -5.55 5.39 -7.27
C PHE A 231 -4.48 6.13 -8.06
N LEU A 232 -3.28 6.28 -7.48
CA LEU A 232 -2.15 6.92 -8.17
C LEU A 232 -1.74 6.15 -9.42
N TYR A 233 -1.74 4.82 -9.36
CA TYR A 233 -1.44 3.96 -10.50
C TYR A 233 -2.42 4.17 -11.63
N ALA A 234 -3.72 4.08 -11.36
CA ALA A 234 -4.77 4.24 -12.36
C ALA A 234 -4.62 5.58 -13.09
N ASN A 235 -4.41 6.67 -12.35
CA ASN A 235 -4.26 8.00 -12.94
C ASN A 235 -2.92 8.18 -13.70
N ALA A 236 -1.82 7.56 -13.24
CA ALA A 236 -0.51 7.69 -13.88
C ALA A 236 -0.36 6.81 -15.13
N SER A 237 -0.92 5.60 -15.13
CA SER A 237 -0.84 4.67 -16.26
C SER A 237 -1.92 4.91 -17.32
N GLY A 238 -3.07 5.49 -16.93
CA GLY A 238 -4.26 5.62 -17.76
C GLY A 238 -4.93 4.28 -18.12
N VAL A 239 -4.46 3.18 -17.53
CA VAL A 239 -4.89 1.80 -17.81
C VAL A 239 -4.87 1.00 -16.51
N VAL A 240 -6.00 0.39 -16.17
CA VAL A 240 -6.09 -0.59 -15.07
C VAL A 240 -6.38 -1.96 -15.66
N ALA A 241 -5.40 -2.85 -15.54
CA ALA A 241 -5.47 -4.21 -16.04
C ALA A 241 -5.76 -5.22 -14.90
N PRO A 242 -6.49 -6.31 -15.16
CA PRO A 242 -6.85 -7.29 -14.13
C PRO A 242 -5.66 -7.97 -13.48
N GLU A 243 -4.53 -8.04 -14.18
CA GLU A 243 -3.31 -8.69 -13.70
C GLU A 243 -2.76 -7.98 -12.45
N ASN A 244 -3.06 -6.68 -12.28
CA ASN A 244 -2.63 -5.89 -11.13
C ASN A 244 -3.38 -6.24 -9.82
N THR A 245 -4.51 -6.96 -9.87
CA THR A 245 -5.16 -7.54 -8.67
C THR A 245 -4.70 -8.97 -8.40
N GLY A 246 -3.92 -9.55 -9.31
CA GLY A 246 -3.61 -10.98 -9.35
C GLY A 246 -2.63 -11.45 -8.30
N PHE A 247 -2.62 -12.77 -8.10
CA PHE A 247 -1.66 -13.45 -7.24
C PHE A 247 -0.20 -13.25 -7.70
N VAL A 248 0.05 -13.28 -9.01
CA VAL A 248 1.40 -13.11 -9.58
C VAL A 248 1.99 -11.77 -9.15
N PHE A 249 1.25 -10.68 -9.32
CA PHE A 249 1.66 -9.37 -8.85
C PHE A 249 1.86 -9.34 -7.32
N GLY A 250 0.99 -10.02 -6.56
CA GLY A 250 1.18 -10.24 -5.12
C GLY A 250 2.52 -10.88 -4.77
N THR A 251 2.95 -11.90 -5.52
CA THR A 251 4.24 -12.56 -5.28
C THR A 251 5.43 -11.67 -5.62
N GLU A 252 5.33 -10.82 -6.65
CA GLU A 252 6.38 -9.85 -6.99
C GLU A 252 6.63 -8.86 -5.86
N ILE A 253 5.57 -8.32 -5.25
CA ILE A 253 5.68 -7.39 -4.12
C ILE A 253 6.38 -8.06 -2.94
N VAL A 254 6.02 -9.31 -2.65
CA VAL A 254 6.69 -10.10 -1.62
C VAL A 254 8.17 -10.28 -1.94
N ILE A 255 8.54 -10.57 -3.19
CA ILE A 255 9.94 -10.70 -3.61
C ILE A 255 10.70 -9.38 -3.42
N TRP A 256 10.10 -8.25 -3.79
CA TRP A 256 10.73 -6.93 -3.60
C TRP A 256 10.99 -6.63 -2.13
N THR A 257 10.03 -6.94 -1.24
CA THR A 257 10.22 -6.78 0.21
C THR A 257 11.25 -7.76 0.78
N ALA A 258 11.24 -9.02 0.34
CA ALA A 258 12.19 -10.03 0.77
C ALA A 258 13.63 -9.65 0.39
N LEU A 259 13.82 -9.10 -0.81
CA LEU A 259 15.13 -8.63 -1.29
C LEU A 259 15.62 -7.38 -0.53
N GLY A 260 14.71 -6.46 -0.20
CA GLY A 260 15.02 -5.26 0.58
C GLY A 260 15.35 -5.55 2.05
N GLY A 261 14.96 -6.72 2.55
CA GLY A 261 14.97 -7.06 3.97
C GLY A 261 13.61 -6.74 4.61
N ARG A 262 13.19 -7.59 5.56
CA ARG A 262 11.93 -7.43 6.28
C ARG A 262 12.15 -6.74 7.64
N GLY A 263 11.40 -5.67 7.91
CA GLY A 263 11.42 -4.92 9.18
C GLY A 263 12.73 -4.20 9.49
#